data_AF-A0A376VTS5-F1
#
_entry.id   AF-A0A376VTS5-F1
#
_cell.length_a   1.000
_cell.length_b   1.000
_cell.length_c   1.000
_cell.angle_alpha   90.00
_cell.angle_beta   90.00
_cell.angle_gamma   90.00
#
_symmetry.space_group_name_H-M   'P 1'
#
loop_
_entity.id
_entity.type
_entity.pdbx_description
1 polymer ?
#
loop_
_entity_poly.entity_id
_entity_poly.type
_entity_poly.pdbx_seq_one_letter_code
_entity_poly.pdbx_strand_id
1 'polypeptide(L)' 'MDVDKPGKDSYELRKAGAAQTIVASQQRWALMTETPDEEELDLHFLASRMDTSKAGFDSGRRV' A
#
# COMPACT_ATOMS: atom_id res chain seq x y z
N MET A 1 -0.70 -11.86 -2.34
CA MET A 1 -2.12 -12.02 -2.74
C MET A 1 -2.51 -10.68 -3.36
N ASP A 2 -2.58 -10.59 -4.69
CA ASP A 2 -2.84 -9.31 -5.38
C ASP A 2 -4.16 -8.69 -4.91
N VAL A 3 -4.10 -7.42 -4.51
CA VAL A 3 -5.23 -6.64 -3.96
C VAL A 3 -6.25 -6.31 -5.06
N ASP A 4 -5.80 -6.34 -6.31
CA ASP A 4 -6.53 -6.00 -7.51
C ASP A 4 -6.49 -7.16 -8.53
N LYS A 5 -7.55 -7.27 -9.32
CA LYS A 5 -7.80 -8.38 -10.23
C LYS A 5 -8.14 -7.83 -11.62
N PRO A 6 -7.89 -8.59 -12.70
CA PRO A 6 -8.30 -8.22 -14.05
C PRO A 6 -9.74 -7.72 -14.11
N GLY A 7 -9.97 -6.63 -14.85
CA GLY A 7 -11.29 -5.99 -14.97
C GLY A 7 -11.64 -4.96 -13.88
N LYS A 8 -10.74 -4.69 -12.92
CA LYS A 8 -10.82 -3.50 -12.06
C LYS A 8 -9.97 -2.38 -12.65
N ASP A 9 -10.47 -1.14 -12.58
CA ASP A 9 -9.73 0.04 -13.06
C ASP A 9 -8.34 0.16 -12.45
N SER A 10 -8.17 -0.19 -11.16
CA SER A 10 -6.87 -0.16 -10.50
C SER A 10 -5.85 -1.12 -11.11
N TYR A 11 -6.30 -2.29 -11.58
CA TYR A 11 -5.46 -3.30 -12.22
C TYR A 11 -5.08 -2.86 -13.65
N GLU A 12 -6.05 -2.34 -14.41
CA GLU A 12 -5.79 -1.88 -15.78
C GLU A 12 -4.89 -0.65 -15.81
N LEU A 13 -5.02 0.28 -14.85
CA LEU A 13 -4.14 1.45 -14.73
C LEU A 13 -2.69 1.07 -14.41
N ARG A 14 -2.48 0.13 -13.48
CA ARG A 14 -1.14 -0.42 -13.22
C ARG A 14 -0.55 -1.10 -14.45
N LYS A 15 -1.34 -1.96 -15.12
CA LYS A 15 -0.92 -2.66 -16.33
C LYS A 15 -0.58 -1.69 -17.48
N ALA A 16 -1.21 -0.52 -17.51
CA ALA A 16 -0.90 0.56 -18.46
C ALA A 16 0.40 1.33 -18.13
N GLY A 17 1.10 0.99 -17.03
CA GLY A 17 2.39 1.57 -16.66
C GLY A 17 2.31 2.67 -15.61
N ALA A 18 1.20 2.81 -14.88
CA ALA A 18 1.12 3.77 -13.78
C ALA A 18 2.03 3.34 -12.63
N ALA A 19 3.06 4.16 -12.33
CA ALA A 19 3.97 3.91 -11.21
C ALA A 19 3.28 4.01 -9.84
N GLN A 20 2.18 4.75 -9.75
CA GLN A 20 1.35 4.87 -8.56
C GLN A 20 -0.13 4.85 -8.92
N THR A 21 -0.92 4.10 -8.14
CA THR A 21 -2.38 4.02 -8.29
C THR A 21 -3.05 4.20 -6.94
N ILE A 22 -4.05 5.08 -6.88
CA ILE A 22 -4.89 5.28 -5.69
C ILE A 22 -6.29 4.73 -5.96
N VAL A 23 -6.81 3.94 -5.02
CA VAL A 23 -8.20 3.50 -5.00
C VAL A 23 -8.85 4.09 -3.77
N ALA A 24 -9.91 4.87 -3.94
CA ALA A 24 -10.58 5.58 -2.85
C ALA A 24 -12.09 5.30 -2.84
N SER A 25 -12.65 5.26 -1.63
CA SER A 25 -14.08 5.34 -1.35
C SER A 25 -14.30 6.23 -0.13
N GLN A 26 -15.56 6.51 0.20
CA GLN A 26 -15.91 7.28 1.40
C GLN A 26 -15.44 6.63 2.70
N GLN A 27 -15.26 5.30 2.73
CA GLN A 27 -14.94 4.56 3.94
C GLN A 27 -13.43 4.30 4.11
N ARG A 28 -12.68 4.22 3.01
CA ARG A 28 -11.24 3.91 3.01
C ARG A 28 -10.61 4.22 1.67
N TRP A 29 -9.29 4.32 1.68
CA TRP A 29 -8.48 4.41 0.48
C TRP A 29 -7.24 3.51 0.61
N ALA A 30 -6.64 3.19 -0.53
CA ALA A 30 -5.37 2.50 -0.64
C ALA A 30 -4.51 3.17 -1.72
N LEU A 31 -3.22 3.30 -1.45
CA LEU A 31 -2.20 3.71 -2.43
C LEU A 31 -1.29 2.51 -2.70
N MET A 32 -1.12 2.19 -3.98
CA MET A 32 -0.18 1.18 -4.46
C MET A 32 0.92 1.90 -5.23
N THR A 33 2.18 1.57 -4.95
CA THR A 33 3.36 2.09 -5.65
C THR A 33 4.13 0.89 -6.19
N GLU A 34 4.44 0.92 -7.48
CA GLU A 34 5.31 -0.07 -8.10
C GLU A 34 6.76 0.26 -7.77
N THR A 35 7.53 -0.73 -7.32
CA THR A 35 8.95 -0.59 -6.99
C THR A 35 9.80 -1.59 -7.78
N PRO A 36 9.82 -1.48 -9.13
CA PRO A 36 10.43 -2.49 -10.00
C PRO A 36 11.95 -2.62 -9.85
N ASP A 37 12.61 -1.56 -9.37
CA ASP A 37 14.06 -1.48 -9.22
C ASP A 37 14.55 -1.76 -7.78
N GLU A 38 13.64 -2.08 -6.85
CA GLU A 38 13.99 -2.49 -5.49
C GLU A 38 14.30 -3.99 -5.46
N GLU A 39 15.59 -4.34 -5.39
CA GLU A 39 16.04 -5.74 -5.25
C GLU A 39 15.58 -6.37 -3.93
N GLU A 40 15.44 -5.55 -2.87
CA GLU A 40 15.01 -5.99 -1.55
C GLU A 40 14.06 -4.99 -0.89
N LEU A 41 13.06 -5.51 -0.17
CA LEU A 41 12.03 -4.70 0.46
C LEU A 41 12.57 -4.02 1.73
N ASP A 42 12.77 -2.70 1.70
CA ASP A 42 13.16 -1.94 2.90
C ASP A 42 11.96 -1.66 3.82
N LEU A 43 11.83 -2.49 4.85
CA LEU A 43 10.76 -2.36 5.84
C LEU A 43 10.84 -1.06 6.67
N HIS A 44 12.03 -0.50 6.89
CA HIS A 44 12.18 0.77 7.61
C HIS A 44 11.67 1.93 6.75
N PHE A 45 12.02 1.93 5.46
CA PHE A 45 11.47 2.88 4.50
C PHE A 45 9.95 2.78 4.41
N LEU A 46 9.39 1.57 4.25
CA LEU A 46 7.94 1.38 4.20
C LEU A 46 7.24 1.82 5.49
N ALA A 47 7.82 1.50 6.65
CA ALA A 47 7.28 1.93 7.93
C ALA A 47 7.29 3.46 8.08
N SER A 48 8.29 4.15 7.51
CA SER A 48 8.33 5.61 7.49
C SER A 48 7.19 6.26 6.71
N ARG A 49 6.54 5.52 5.80
CA ARG A 49 5.38 5.99 5.03
C ARG A 49 4.05 5.85 5.77
N MET A 50 4.02 5.15 6.91
CA MET A 50 2.81 5.00 7.70
C MET A 50 2.49 6.25 8.51
N ASP A 51 1.20 6.54 8.67
CA ASP A 51 0.73 7.50 9.66
C ASP A 51 0.88 6.88 11.06
N THR A 52 1.90 7.30 11.80
CA THR A 52 2.24 6.76 13.12
C THR A 52 1.17 7.02 14.17
N SER A 53 0.30 8.02 13.97
CA SER A 53 -0.85 8.25 14.86
C SER A 53 -1.96 7.21 14.70
N LYS A 54 -1.93 6.45 13.59
CA LYS A 54 -2.90 5.42 13.24
C LYS A 54 -2.30 4.02 13.18
N ALA A 55 -0.98 3.90 13.30
CA ALA A 55 -0.29 2.63 13.38
C ALA A 55 -0.66 1.94 14.71
N GLY A 56 -1.40 0.84 14.63
CA GLY A 56 -1.86 0.10 15.80
C GLY A 56 -0.72 -0.62 16.51
N PHE A 57 0.00 0.09 17.37
CA PHE A 57 0.80 -0.51 18.42
C PHE A 57 0.05 -0.32 19.74
N ASP A 58 -0.78 -1.30 20.10
CA ASP A 58 -1.42 -1.33 21.41
C ASP A 58 -0.33 -1.55 22.46
N SER A 59 0.11 -0.46 23.08
CA SER A 59 1.03 -0.43 24.22
C SER A 59 0.45 -1.11 25.49
N GLY A 60 -0.71 -1.76 25.41
CA GLY A 60 -1.48 -2.26 26.56
C GLY A 60 -1.22 -3.68 27.03
N ARG A 61 -0.50 -4.54 26.30
CA ARG A 61 -0.30 -5.94 26.70
C ARG A 61 1.14 -6.23 27.12
N ARG A 62 1.46 -5.89 28.38
CA ARG A 62 2.53 -6.58 29.10
C ARG A 62 2.05 -8.00 29.40
N VAL A 63 2.72 -8.98 28.83
CA VAL A 63 2.79 -10.33 29.40
C VAL A 63 3.67 -10.32 30.64
#